data_AF-A0A0E3WNC3-F1
#
_entry.id   AF-A0A0E3WNC3-F1
#
_cell.length_a   1.000
_cell.length_b   1.000
_cell.length_c   1.000
_cell.angle_alpha   90.00
_cell.angle_beta   90.00
_cell.angle_gamma   90.00
#
_symmetry.space_group_name_H-M   'P 1'
#
loop_
_entity.id
_entity.type
_entity.pdbx_description
1 polymer ?
#
loop_
_entity_poly.entity_id
_entity_poly.type
_entity_poly.pdbx_seq_one_letter_code
_entity_poly.pdbx_strand_id
1 'polypeptide(L)'
;MDEKLRTSGVQVIGDIAWGTHFCQFYRTQEELVNVVCPYLKAGLEGNELCIWALPRDFETKKEAEEPLRRTIPKLDIYLEKGQMEIISYKDRSCPHIIEQEL
;
A
#
# COMPACT_ATOMS: atom_id res chain seq x y z
N MET A 1 -17.24 16.79 17.50
CA MET A 1 -15.97 17.10 16.81
C MET A 1 -16.23 16.83 15.35
N ASP A 2 -15.99 17.80 14.47
CA ASP A 2 -16.04 17.55 13.04
C ASP A 2 -14.97 16.52 12.70
N GLU A 3 -15.39 15.36 12.23
CA GLU A 3 -14.47 14.29 11.88
C GLU A 3 -13.75 14.70 10.61
N LYS A 4 -12.44 14.96 10.70
CA LYS A 4 -11.66 15.45 9.57
C LYS A 4 -11.53 14.32 8.54
N LEU A 5 -12.37 14.39 7.51
CA LEU A 5 -12.33 13.44 6.40
C LEU A 5 -11.12 13.71 5.51
N ARG A 6 -10.60 12.64 4.91
CA ARG A 6 -9.60 12.67 3.85
C ARG A 6 -10.08 11.83 2.67
N THR A 7 -9.62 12.13 1.47
CA THR A 7 -9.86 11.24 0.35
C THR A 7 -9.11 9.92 0.55
N SER A 8 -9.79 8.79 0.33
CA SER A 8 -9.12 7.48 0.30
C SER A 8 -8.36 7.25 -1.02
N GLY A 9 -8.64 8.02 -2.08
CA GLY A 9 -8.15 7.74 -3.43
C GLY A 9 -8.83 6.55 -4.13
N VAL A 10 -9.65 5.77 -3.42
CA VAL A 10 -10.39 4.63 -3.95
C VAL A 10 -11.84 5.05 -4.17
N GLN A 11 -12.27 5.17 -5.42
CA GLN A 11 -13.57 5.79 -5.78
C GLN A 11 -14.78 5.17 -5.07
N VAL A 12 -14.81 3.84 -4.90
CA VAL A 12 -15.95 3.16 -4.27
C VAL A 12 -16.01 3.39 -2.75
N ILE A 13 -14.88 3.69 -2.12
CA ILE A 13 -14.79 3.97 -0.68
C ILE A 13 -15.07 5.45 -0.40
N GLY A 14 -14.59 6.35 -1.27
CA GLY A 14 -14.80 7.79 -1.12
C GLY A 14 -13.94 8.40 -0.01
N ASP A 15 -14.47 9.41 0.66
CA ASP A 15 -13.78 10.07 1.76
C ASP A 15 -13.95 9.28 3.07
N ILE A 16 -12.89 9.23 3.86
CA ILE A 16 -12.82 8.43 5.08
C ILE A 16 -12.29 9.24 6.26
N ALA A 17 -12.74 8.88 7.45
CA ALA A 17 -12.21 9.40 8.70
C ALA A 17 -10.83 8.80 9.01
N TRP A 18 -10.04 9.52 9.80
CA TRP A 18 -8.80 8.97 10.38
C TRP A 18 -9.09 7.75 11.25
N GLY A 19 -8.23 6.73 11.17
CA GLY A 19 -8.41 5.47 11.89
C GLY A 19 -9.38 4.48 11.23
N THR A 20 -9.90 4.79 10.04
CA THR A 20 -10.71 3.83 9.26
C THR A 20 -9.86 2.65 8.82
N HIS A 21 -10.35 1.43 9.07
CA HIS A 21 -9.78 0.18 8.56
C HIS A 21 -10.78 -0.48 7.60
N PHE A 22 -10.32 -0.91 6.43
CA PHE A 22 -11.14 -1.66 5.48
C PHE A 22 -10.33 -2.77 4.83
N CYS A 23 -11.03 -3.76 4.31
CA CYS A 23 -10.46 -4.91 3.61
C CYS A 23 -11.15 -5.04 2.25
N GLN A 24 -10.37 -5.31 1.20
CA GLN A 24 -10.88 -5.61 -0.13
C GLN A 24 -10.29 -6.93 -0.62
N PHE A 25 -11.17 -7.83 -1.05
CA PHE A 25 -10.77 -9.08 -1.69
C PHE A 25 -10.43 -8.83 -3.16
N TYR A 26 -9.41 -9.53 -3.64
CA TYR A 26 -8.93 -9.50 -5.00
C TYR A 26 -8.59 -10.93 -5.44
N ARG A 27 -8.64 -11.20 -6.73
CA ARG A 27 -8.25 -12.48 -7.33
C ARG A 27 -6.91 -12.40 -8.06
N THR A 28 -6.57 -11.22 -8.57
CA THR A 28 -5.35 -11.00 -9.35
C THR A 28 -4.50 -9.91 -8.72
N GLN A 29 -3.19 -9.94 -9.00
CA GLN A 29 -2.28 -8.87 -8.62
C GLN A 29 -2.69 -7.53 -9.23
N GLU A 30 -3.24 -7.53 -10.45
CA GLU A 30 -3.76 -6.34 -11.11
C GLU A 30 -4.92 -5.70 -10.33
N GLU A 31 -5.88 -6.51 -9.86
CA GLU A 31 -6.99 -6.02 -9.02
C GLU A 31 -6.49 -5.41 -7.72
N LEU A 32 -5.47 -6.01 -7.08
CA LEU A 32 -4.86 -5.45 -5.88
C LEU A 32 -4.20 -4.09 -6.16
N VAL A 33 -3.36 -3.99 -7.20
CA VAL A 33 -2.63 -2.73 -7.48
C VAL A 33 -3.57 -1.61 -7.91
N ASN A 34 -4.69 -1.92 -8.59
CA ASN A 34 -5.72 -0.96 -8.98
C ASN A 34 -6.40 -0.28 -7.78
N VAL A 35 -6.34 -0.90 -6.61
CA VAL A 35 -6.88 -0.35 -5.36
C VAL A 35 -5.79 0.32 -4.54
N VAL A 36 -4.66 -0.37 -4.37
CA VAL A 36 -3.60 0.07 -3.47
C VAL A 36 -2.84 1.26 -4.02
N CYS A 37 -2.57 1.33 -5.34
CA CYS A 37 -1.80 2.44 -5.89
C CYS A 37 -2.53 3.80 -5.75
N PRO A 38 -3.84 3.91 -6.07
CA PRO A 38 -4.59 5.14 -5.78
C PRO A 38 -4.66 5.49 -4.30
N TYR A 39 -4.80 4.48 -3.44
CA TYR A 39 -4.83 4.69 -1.98
C TYR A 39 -3.54 5.29 -1.45
N LEU A 40 -2.39 4.71 -1.83
CA LEU A 40 -1.07 5.21 -1.45
C LEU A 40 -0.80 6.59 -2.07
N LYS A 41 -1.21 6.83 -3.31
CA LYS A 41 -1.08 8.15 -3.95
C LYS A 41 -1.81 9.23 -3.14
N ALA A 42 -3.06 8.98 -2.77
CA ALA A 42 -3.85 9.92 -1.97
C ALA A 42 -3.18 10.22 -0.61
N GLY A 43 -2.66 9.19 0.07
CA GLY A 43 -1.91 9.38 1.32
C GLY A 43 -0.64 10.21 1.11
N LEU A 44 0.16 9.92 0.08
CA LEU A 44 1.40 10.64 -0.20
C LEU A 44 1.16 12.12 -0.57
N GLU A 45 0.14 12.40 -1.38
CA GLU A 45 -0.30 13.76 -1.70
C GLU A 45 -0.85 14.49 -0.47
N GLY A 46 -1.46 13.74 0.46
CA GLY A 46 -1.90 14.19 1.78
C GLY A 46 -0.79 14.35 2.82
N ASN A 47 0.49 14.18 2.43
CA ASN A 47 1.66 14.22 3.32
C ASN A 47 1.62 13.16 4.44
N GLU A 48 1.06 11.99 4.15
CA GLU A 48 0.98 10.84 5.07
C GLU A 48 2.20 9.93 4.90
N LEU A 49 2.57 9.22 5.97
CA LEU A 49 3.48 8.09 5.89
C LEU A 49 2.73 6.89 5.31
N CYS A 50 3.20 6.38 4.18
CA CYS A 50 2.57 5.27 3.47
C CYS A 50 3.43 4.00 3.57
N ILE A 51 2.88 2.96 4.20
CA ILE A 51 3.55 1.66 4.31
C ILE A 51 2.77 0.64 3.48
N TRP A 52 3.46 -0.02 2.57
CA TRP A 52 2.88 -1.14 1.81
C TRP A 52 3.60 -2.44 2.12
N ALA A 53 2.92 -3.31 2.85
CA ALA A 53 3.40 -4.63 3.20
C ALA A 53 2.95 -5.66 2.15
N LEU A 54 3.87 -6.06 1.27
CA LEU A 54 3.55 -6.81 0.04
C LEU A 54 3.10 -8.24 0.32
N PRO A 55 1.95 -8.69 -0.23
CA PRO A 55 1.54 -10.10 -0.10
C PRO A 55 2.58 -11.04 -0.72
N ARG A 56 2.48 -12.33 -0.39
CA ARG A 56 3.43 -13.38 -0.81
C ARG A 56 3.60 -13.44 -2.33
N ASP A 57 2.58 -13.04 -3.08
CA ASP A 57 2.55 -13.08 -4.53
C ASP A 57 3.53 -12.09 -5.20
N PHE A 58 4.07 -11.11 -4.47
CA PHE A 58 5.17 -10.28 -4.96
C PHE A 58 6.52 -10.88 -4.54
N GLU A 59 7.36 -11.22 -5.52
CA GLU A 59 8.66 -11.84 -5.27
C GLU A 59 9.69 -10.82 -4.77
N THR A 60 9.58 -9.58 -5.25
CA THR A 60 10.53 -8.49 -4.99
C THR A 60 9.84 -7.15 -4.78
N LYS A 61 10.48 -6.21 -4.07
CA LYS A 61 9.99 -4.83 -3.95
C LYS A 61 9.90 -4.13 -5.29
N LYS A 62 10.83 -4.43 -6.21
CA LYS A 62 10.91 -3.84 -7.55
C LYS A 62 9.67 -4.14 -8.40
N GLU A 63 9.10 -5.34 -8.26
CA GLU A 63 7.85 -5.72 -8.92
C GLU A 63 6.68 -4.82 -8.49
N ALA A 64 6.63 -4.45 -7.21
CA ALA A 64 5.62 -3.54 -6.68
C ALA A 64 5.86 -2.07 -7.05
N GLU A 65 7.11 -1.67 -7.30
CA GLU A 65 7.44 -0.30 -7.71
C GLU A 65 6.93 0.04 -9.11
N GLU A 66 6.95 -0.89 -10.07
CA GLU A 66 6.47 -0.65 -11.44
C GLU A 66 5.04 -0.07 -11.52
N PRO A 67 4.00 -0.70 -10.93
CA PRO A 67 2.64 -0.14 -10.94
C PRO A 67 2.54 1.16 -10.11
N LEU A 68 3.33 1.30 -9.05
CA LEU A 68 3.39 2.55 -8.29
C LEU A 68 3.96 3.69 -9.12
N ARG A 69 5.02 3.49 -9.90
CA ARG A 69 5.63 4.53 -10.76
C ARG A 69 4.68 5.00 -11.84
N ARG A 70 3.83 4.11 -12.37
CA ARG A 70 2.77 4.47 -13.32
C ARG A 70 1.72 5.39 -12.69
N THR A 71 1.41 5.18 -11.41
CA THR A 71 0.37 5.94 -10.69
C THR A 71 0.91 7.20 -10.00
N ILE A 72 2.15 7.13 -9.52
CA ILE A 72 2.89 8.11 -8.72
C ILE A 72 4.24 8.37 -9.43
N PRO A 73 4.29 9.27 -10.43
CA PRO A 73 5.52 9.52 -11.18
C PRO A 73 6.71 10.01 -10.34
N LYS A 74 6.44 10.55 -9.14
CA LYS A 74 7.44 11.07 -8.18
C LYS A 74 7.79 10.07 -7.08
N LEU A 75 7.55 8.77 -7.30
CA LEU A 75 7.74 7.73 -6.29
C LEU A 75 9.11 7.80 -5.61
N ASP A 76 10.18 8.02 -6.37
CA ASP A 76 11.56 8.07 -5.83
C ASP A 76 11.73 9.13 -4.75
N ILE A 77 11.12 10.30 -4.91
CA ILE A 77 11.19 11.38 -3.91
C ILE A 77 10.55 10.94 -2.58
N TYR A 78 9.45 10.18 -2.65
CA TYR A 78 8.78 9.68 -1.44
C TYR A 78 9.57 8.57 -0.76
N LEU A 79 10.21 7.69 -1.53
CA LEU A 79 11.10 6.64 -1.02
C LEU A 79 12.35 7.23 -0.37
N GLU A 80 13.03 8.17 -1.04
CA GLU A 80 14.23 8.84 -0.53
C GLU A 80 13.96 9.64 0.75
N LYS A 81 12.78 10.24 0.87
CA LYS A 81 12.35 10.96 2.08
C LYS A 81 11.90 10.02 3.22
N GLY A 82 11.77 8.72 2.97
CA GLY A 82 11.19 7.77 3.91
C GLY A 82 9.70 7.99 4.18
N GLN A 83 9.01 8.77 3.33
CA GLN A 83 7.57 8.98 3.42
C GLN A 83 6.79 7.78 2.87
N MET A 84 7.44 6.96 2.04
CA MET A 84 6.93 5.67 1.60
C MET A 84 7.89 4.54 1.97
N GLU A 85 7.34 3.44 2.46
CA GLU A 85 8.08 2.21 2.71
C GLU A 85 7.38 1.02 2.08
N ILE A 86 8.16 0.18 1.38
CA ILE A 86 7.69 -1.09 0.82
C ILE A 86 8.37 -2.21 1.60
N ILE A 87 7.58 -3.09 2.22
CA ILE A 87 8.08 -4.19 3.04
C ILE A 87 7.71 -5.50 2.37
N SER A 88 8.70 -6.31 1.99
CA SER A 88 8.42 -7.59 1.35
C SER A 88 7.90 -8.63 2.35
N TYR A 89 7.24 -9.68 1.87
CA TYR A 89 6.88 -10.81 2.76
C TYR A 89 8.11 -11.42 3.45
N LYS A 90 9.23 -11.54 2.72
CA LYS A 90 10.49 -12.12 3.21
C LYS A 90 11.11 -11.30 4.34
N ASP A 91 11.00 -9.97 4.29
CA ASP A 91 11.47 -9.08 5.35
C ASP A 91 10.65 -9.23 6.64
N ARG A 92 9.37 -9.61 6.52
CA ARG A 92 8.43 -9.79 7.65
C ARG A 92 8.50 -11.19 8.24
N SER A 93 8.73 -12.20 7.41
CA SER A 93 8.82 -13.58 7.86
C SER A 93 10.14 -13.80 8.59
N CYS A 94 10.08 -13.74 9.92
CA CYS A 94 11.15 -14.32 10.74
C CYS A 94 11.29 -15.81 10.34
N PRO A 95 12.49 -16.32 10.02
CA PRO A 95 12.68 -17.66 9.47
C PRO A 95 12.26 -18.81 10.41
N HIS A 96 11.81 -18.53 11.64
CA HIS A 96 11.44 -19.55 12.63
C HIS A 96 9.93 -19.83 12.76
N ILE A 97 9.06 -19.21 11.96
CA ILE A 97 7.59 -19.40 12.04
C ILE A 97 7.00 -19.91 10.70
N ILE A 98 7.72 -20.76 9.96
CA ILE A 98 7.20 -21.41 8.74
C ILE A 98 7.10 -22.95 8.87
N GLU A 99 7.03 -23.49 10.09
CA GLU A 99 6.81 -24.94 10.31
C GLU A 99 5.43 -25.31 10.87
N GLN A 100 4.46 -24.39 10.95
CA GLN A 100 3.19 -24.69 11.65
C GLN A 100 1.92 -24.64 10.80
N GLU A 101 1.97 -24.52 9.47
CA GLU A 101 0.76 -24.69 8.63
C GLU A 101 1.02 -25.46 7.33
N LEU A 102 1.27 -26.77 7.49
CA LEU A 102 0.95 -27.80 6.49
C LEU A 102 0.05 -28.85 7.13
#